data_AF-K1T8V0-F1
#
_entry.id   AF-K1T8V0-F1
#
_cell.length_a   1.000
_cell.length_b   1.000
_cell.length_c   1.000
_cell.angle_alpha   90.00
_cell.angle_beta   90.00
_cell.angle_gamma   90.00
#
_symmetry.space_group_name_H-M   'P 1'
#
loop_
_entity.id
_entity.type
_entity.pdbx_description
1 polymer ?
#
loop_
_entity_poly.entity_id
_entity_poly.type
_entity_poly.pdbx_seq_one_letter_code
_entity_poly.pdbx_strand_id
1 'polypeptide(L)'
;RIGIPHCPICGREISKQSVDVIVDKVMALDAGTKIQILAPVVKGRKGEHQKELDSARKSGFVRVRIDGNLYDLSEDIKLEKNIKHNIEIVVDRLVINDDIRSRLAEAIEMSSTLTGGNVIVDVIGGDELLFSQNFACPEHGACIDELSPRMFSFNNPFGACPTCTGLGIFLKVDPNLIIPNKKLSIREG
;
A
#
# COMPACT_ATOMS: atom_id res chain seq x y z
N ARG A 1 -19.08 2.70 16.50
CA ARG A 1 -18.85 2.66 15.04
C ARG A 1 -18.83 1.18 14.65
N ILE A 2 -19.66 0.72 13.70
CA ILE A 2 -19.82 -0.73 13.37
C ILE A 2 -19.32 -1.11 11.97
N GLY A 3 -19.04 -0.14 11.10
CA GLY A 3 -18.59 -0.41 9.73
C GLY A 3 -17.10 -0.74 9.68
N ILE A 4 -16.77 -1.92 9.14
CA ILE A 4 -15.41 -2.36 8.86
C ILE A 4 -15.09 -1.96 7.41
N PRO A 5 -14.14 -1.05 7.17
CA PRO A 5 -13.81 -0.65 5.81
C PRO A 5 -12.99 -1.75 5.13
N HIS A 6 -13.23 -1.94 3.84
CA HIS A 6 -12.53 -2.92 3.02
C HIS A 6 -11.93 -2.24 1.80
N CYS A 7 -10.84 -2.80 1.28
CA CYS A 7 -10.23 -2.33 0.05
C CYS A 7 -11.22 -2.52 -1.11
N PRO A 8 -11.50 -1.49 -1.93
CA PRO A 8 -12.42 -1.62 -3.07
C PRO A 8 -11.87 -2.50 -4.20
N ILE A 9 -10.58 -2.85 -4.18
CA ILE A 9 -9.92 -3.65 -5.22
C ILE A 9 -9.83 -5.13 -4.79
N CYS A 10 -9.27 -5.43 -3.62
CA CYS A 10 -9.08 -6.81 -3.15
C CYS A 10 -10.03 -7.25 -2.04
N GLY A 11 -10.85 -6.35 -1.49
CA GLY A 11 -11.80 -6.68 -0.43
C GLY A 11 -11.18 -6.95 0.94
N ARG A 12 -9.86 -6.77 1.14
CA ARG A 12 -9.21 -6.93 2.45
C ARG A 12 -9.66 -5.84 3.43
N GLU A 13 -9.86 -6.20 4.68
CA GLU A 13 -10.11 -5.23 5.75
C GLU A 13 -8.99 -4.19 5.84
N ILE A 14 -9.39 -2.91 5.94
CA ILE A 14 -8.48 -1.78 6.15
C ILE A 14 -8.62 -1.38 7.62
N SER A 15 -7.50 -1.39 8.34
CA SER A 15 -7.49 -0.95 9.74
C SER A 15 -6.30 -0.04 9.96
N LYS A 16 -6.55 1.16 10.52
CA LYS A 16 -5.47 1.96 11.10
C LYS A 16 -4.98 1.28 12.36
N GLN A 17 -3.67 1.05 12.47
CA GLN A 17 -3.04 0.48 13.66
C GLN A 17 -1.98 1.45 14.18
N SER A 18 -1.98 1.74 15.49
CA SER A 18 -0.90 2.52 16.10
C SER A 18 0.38 1.68 16.16
N VAL A 19 1.53 2.35 16.32
CA VAL A 19 2.82 1.68 16.53
C VAL A 19 2.70 0.65 17.65
N ASP A 20 2.14 1.03 18.79
CA ASP A 20 1.98 0.14 19.95
C ASP A 20 1.17 -1.13 19.63
N VAL A 21 0.08 -1.00 18.87
CA VAL A 21 -0.75 -2.15 18.47
C VAL A 21 0.02 -3.08 17.52
N ILE A 22 0.81 -2.50 16.61
CA ILE A 22 1.66 -3.30 15.71
C ILE A 22 2.73 -4.03 16.52
N VAL A 23 3.39 -3.33 17.46
CA VAL A 23 4.38 -3.91 18.37
C VAL A 23 3.77 -5.06 19.16
N ASP A 24 2.60 -4.86 19.77
CA ASP A 24 1.92 -5.90 20.55
C ASP A 24 1.60 -7.14 19.71
N LYS A 25 1.15 -6.97 18.47
CA LYS A 25 0.88 -8.08 17.55
C LYS A 25 2.14 -8.84 17.17
N VAL A 26 3.24 -8.14 16.93
CA VAL A 26 4.52 -8.76 16.57
C VAL A 26 5.15 -9.45 17.79
N MET A 27 5.00 -8.88 18.98
CA MET A 27 5.44 -9.47 20.25
C MET A 27 4.61 -10.71 20.66
N ALA A 28 3.44 -10.93 20.05
CA ALA A 28 2.65 -12.14 20.25
C ALA A 28 3.16 -13.36 19.48
N LEU A 29 4.18 -13.20 18.62
CA LEU A 29 4.89 -14.30 17.98
C LEU A 29 5.73 -15.09 19.01
N ASP A 30 6.04 -16.34 18.69
CA ASP A 30 6.82 -17.20 19.58
C ASP A 30 8.22 -16.62 19.87
N ALA A 31 8.65 -16.71 21.13
CA ALA A 31 9.98 -16.29 21.53
C ALA A 31 11.07 -17.04 20.74
N GLY A 32 12.11 -16.32 20.30
CA GLY A 32 13.16 -16.85 19.43
C GLY A 32 12.87 -16.76 17.94
N THR A 33 11.65 -16.35 17.53
CA THR A 33 11.30 -16.10 16.14
C THR A 33 12.19 -14.98 15.56
N LYS A 34 12.80 -15.21 14.40
CA LYS A 34 13.61 -14.21 13.70
C LYS A 34 12.72 -13.43 12.75
N ILE A 35 12.77 -12.11 12.84
CA ILE A 35 11.97 -11.21 12.00
C ILE A 35 12.83 -10.16 11.32
N GLN A 36 12.37 -9.66 10.17
CA GLN A 36 12.92 -8.49 9.50
C GLN A 36 11.84 -7.42 9.37
N ILE A 37 12.17 -6.19 9.74
CA ILE A 37 11.31 -5.04 9.53
C ILE A 37 11.69 -4.42 8.20
N LEU A 38 10.73 -4.36 7.28
CA LEU A 38 10.94 -3.90 5.92
C LEU A 38 10.04 -2.69 5.62
N ALA A 39 10.66 -1.71 4.97
CA ALA A 39 10.02 -0.49 4.51
C ALA A 39 9.75 -0.58 2.99
N PRO A 40 8.52 -0.88 2.55
CA PRO A 40 8.22 -1.04 1.13
C PRO A 40 8.09 0.31 0.43
N VAL A 41 9.22 0.80 -0.10
CA VAL A 41 9.34 2.10 -0.77
C VAL A 41 8.82 2.10 -2.20
N VAL A 42 8.87 0.95 -2.89
CA VAL A 42 8.30 0.79 -4.23
C VAL A 42 7.43 -0.46 -4.28
N LYS A 43 6.20 -0.33 -4.77
CA LYS A 43 5.25 -1.44 -4.93
C LYS A 43 4.73 -1.50 -6.36
N GLY A 44 5.12 -2.51 -7.11
CA GLY A 44 4.57 -2.82 -8.44
C GLY A 44 4.74 -1.70 -9.46
N ARG A 45 5.76 -0.84 -9.33
CA ARG A 45 6.00 0.29 -10.23
C ARG A 45 7.08 -0.06 -11.23
N LYS A 46 6.88 0.34 -12.48
CA LYS A 46 7.91 0.23 -13.53
C LYS A 46 8.98 1.29 -13.37
N GLY A 47 10.24 0.94 -13.60
CA GLY A 47 11.35 1.89 -13.58
C GLY A 47 12.61 1.31 -12.96
N GLU A 48 13.72 2.05 -13.12
CA GLU A 48 15.02 1.65 -12.58
C GLU A 48 15.20 2.00 -11.10
N HIS A 49 14.34 2.89 -10.57
CA HIS A 49 14.26 3.31 -9.16
C HIS A 49 15.61 3.71 -8.51
N GLN A 50 16.57 4.21 -9.29
CA GLN A 50 17.89 4.60 -8.77
C GLN A 50 17.80 5.71 -7.71
N LYS A 51 16.84 6.62 -7.83
CA LYS A 51 16.65 7.71 -6.84
C LYS A 51 16.29 7.14 -5.47
N GLU A 52 15.40 6.16 -5.42
CA GLU A 52 14.98 5.48 -4.20
C GLU A 52 16.14 4.71 -3.58
N LEU A 53 16.91 3.97 -4.39
CA LEU A 53 18.10 3.23 -3.94
C LEU A 53 19.21 4.16 -3.41
N ASP A 54 19.49 5.26 -4.11
CA ASP A 54 20.47 6.25 -3.68
C ASP A 54 20.02 6.99 -2.41
N SER A 55 18.72 7.28 -2.29
CA SER A 55 18.17 7.88 -1.07
C SER A 55 18.35 6.94 0.11
N ALA A 56 18.06 5.64 -0.05
CA ALA A 56 18.27 4.63 0.98
C ALA A 56 19.75 4.55 1.40
N ARG A 57 20.66 4.55 0.42
CA ARG A 57 22.12 4.56 0.66
C ARG A 57 22.56 5.79 1.44
N LYS A 58 22.06 6.98 1.09
CA LYS A 58 22.35 8.24 1.80
C LYS A 58 21.80 8.27 3.22
N SER A 59 20.67 7.61 3.46
CA SER A 59 20.10 7.42 4.79
C SER A 59 20.84 6.38 5.64
N GLY A 60 21.90 5.75 5.11
CA GLY A 60 22.75 4.82 5.85
C GLY A 60 22.24 3.37 5.87
N PHE A 61 21.22 3.04 5.09
CA PHE A 61 20.76 1.66 4.96
C PHE A 61 21.75 0.84 4.14
N VAL A 62 21.95 -0.42 4.58
CA VAL A 62 22.93 -1.33 3.97
C VAL A 62 22.26 -2.37 3.07
N ARG A 63 21.03 -2.77 3.37
CA ARG A 63 20.36 -3.88 2.67
C ARG A 63 19.01 -3.47 2.12
N VAL A 64 18.67 -4.06 0.99
CA VAL A 64 17.39 -3.89 0.31
C VAL A 64 16.92 -5.24 -0.20
N ARG A 65 15.61 -5.46 -0.17
CA ARG A 65 14.95 -6.60 -0.81
C ARG A 65 14.29 -6.08 -2.08
N ILE A 66 14.60 -6.71 -3.22
CA ILE A 66 14.07 -6.35 -4.52
C ILE A 66 13.48 -7.60 -5.15
N ASP A 67 12.18 -7.57 -5.45
CA ASP A 67 11.44 -8.69 -6.02
C ASP A 67 11.64 -10.00 -5.25
N GLY A 68 11.74 -9.90 -3.92
CA GLY A 68 11.96 -11.03 -3.00
C GLY A 68 13.43 -11.42 -2.78
N ASN A 69 14.37 -10.90 -3.56
CA ASN A 69 15.80 -11.19 -3.41
C ASN A 69 16.50 -10.11 -2.56
N LEU A 70 17.37 -10.52 -1.64
CA LEU A 70 18.15 -9.60 -0.80
C LEU A 70 19.42 -9.16 -1.53
N TYR A 71 19.65 -7.84 -1.55
CA TYR A 71 20.83 -7.19 -2.13
C TYR A 71 21.49 -6.27 -1.10
N ASP A 72 22.79 -6.04 -1.29
CA ASP A 72 23.53 -5.01 -0.57
C ASP A 72 23.48 -3.69 -1.35
N LEU A 73 23.12 -2.60 -0.68
CA LEU A 73 23.03 -1.26 -1.27
C LEU A 73 24.40 -0.70 -1.67
N SER A 74 25.51 -1.29 -1.23
CA SER A 74 26.85 -0.92 -1.68
C SER A 74 27.17 -1.41 -3.10
N GLU A 75 26.45 -2.42 -3.60
CA GLU A 75 26.64 -2.96 -4.94
C GLU A 75 25.94 -2.10 -6.01
N ASP A 76 26.34 -2.28 -7.28
CA ASP A 76 25.71 -1.64 -8.43
C ASP A 76 24.44 -2.42 -8.83
N ILE A 77 23.30 -2.01 -8.29
CA ILE A 77 21.99 -2.62 -8.56
C ILE A 77 21.38 -1.98 -9.80
N LYS A 78 21.22 -2.76 -10.88
CA LYS A 78 20.55 -2.33 -12.12
C LYS A 78 19.21 -3.03 -12.26
N LEU A 79 18.15 -2.24 -12.31
CA LEU A 79 16.78 -2.71 -12.52
C LEU A 79 16.32 -2.39 -13.94
N GLU A 80 15.41 -3.20 -14.47
CA GLU A 80 14.89 -3.01 -15.82
C GLU A 80 13.74 -2.00 -15.86
N LYS A 81 13.93 -0.91 -16.61
CA LYS A 81 12.94 0.19 -16.71
C LYS A 81 11.51 -0.24 -17.08
N ASN A 82 11.36 -1.29 -17.88
CA ASN A 82 10.06 -1.70 -18.43
C ASN A 82 9.31 -2.74 -17.58
N ILE A 83 9.97 -3.28 -16.54
CA ILE A 83 9.43 -4.30 -15.65
C ILE A 83 8.95 -3.65 -14.36
N LYS A 84 7.89 -4.21 -13.76
CA LYS A 84 7.40 -3.76 -12.46
C LYS A 84 8.27 -4.38 -11.37
N HIS A 85 8.76 -3.54 -10.46
CA HIS A 85 9.58 -3.97 -9.34
C HIS A 85 8.89 -3.66 -8.00
N ASN A 86 9.16 -4.49 -7.00
CA ASN A 86 8.92 -4.24 -5.59
C ASN A 86 10.27 -4.02 -4.90
N ILE A 87 10.37 -2.97 -4.10
CA ILE A 87 11.60 -2.59 -3.39
C ILE A 87 11.25 -2.33 -1.93
N GLU A 88 11.83 -3.11 -1.05
CA GLU A 88 11.70 -2.96 0.40
C GLU A 88 13.07 -2.75 1.05
N ILE A 89 13.24 -1.65 1.77
CA ILE A 89 14.48 -1.38 2.52
C ILE A 89 14.44 -2.22 3.80
N VAL A 90 15.53 -2.91 4.12
CA VAL A 90 15.67 -3.63 5.38
C VAL A 90 16.03 -2.64 6.48
N VAL A 91 15.07 -2.36 7.36
CA VAL A 91 15.20 -1.36 8.42
C VAL A 91 15.92 -1.96 9.63
N ASP A 92 15.44 -3.10 10.11
CA ASP A 92 16.08 -3.82 11.22
C ASP A 92 15.84 -5.32 11.12
N ARG A 93 16.68 -6.10 11.81
CA ARG A 93 16.57 -7.55 11.94
C ARG A 93 16.62 -7.90 13.42
N LEU A 94 15.54 -8.50 13.90
CA LEU A 94 15.30 -8.72 15.32
C LEU A 94 15.00 -10.20 15.58
N VAL A 95 15.16 -10.58 16.83
CA VAL A 95 14.73 -11.88 17.35
C VAL A 95 13.74 -11.60 18.46
N ILE A 96 12.55 -12.20 18.40
CA ILE A 96 11.50 -11.97 19.39
C ILE A 96 11.98 -12.42 20.79
N ASN A 97 12.00 -11.47 21.72
CA ASN A 97 12.28 -11.64 23.14
C ASN A 97 11.63 -10.46 23.91
N ASP A 98 11.65 -10.49 25.24
CA ASP A 98 10.96 -9.48 26.05
C ASP A 98 11.61 -8.07 25.99
N ASP A 99 12.92 -8.01 25.72
CA ASP A 99 13.70 -6.76 25.76
C ASP A 99 13.67 -5.97 24.44
N ILE A 100 13.27 -6.58 23.32
CA ILE A 100 13.31 -5.92 21.99
C ILE A 100 12.19 -4.91 21.77
N ARG A 101 11.23 -4.78 22.68
CA ARG A 101 10.01 -3.97 22.48
C ARG A 101 10.32 -2.53 22.03
N SER A 102 11.26 -1.85 22.70
CA SER A 102 11.64 -0.46 22.35
C SER A 102 12.27 -0.37 20.95
N ARG A 103 13.17 -1.29 20.64
CA ARG A 103 13.88 -1.32 19.35
C ARG A 103 12.93 -1.68 18.19
N LEU A 104 11.97 -2.57 18.45
CA LEU A 104 10.92 -2.91 17.50
C LEU A 104 10.02 -1.70 17.21
N ALA A 105 9.63 -0.94 18.24
CA ALA A 105 8.85 0.28 18.07
C ALA A 105 9.59 1.32 17.21
N GLU A 106 10.88 1.57 17.50
CA GLU A 106 11.73 2.47 16.71
C GLU A 106 11.85 2.01 15.24
N ALA A 107 12.04 0.71 15.00
CA ALA A 107 12.12 0.15 13.66
C ALA A 107 10.79 0.30 12.89
N ILE A 108 9.65 0.06 13.53
CA ILE A 108 8.31 0.24 12.95
C ILE A 108 8.07 1.71 12.62
N GLU A 109 8.44 2.63 13.50
CA GLU A 109 8.30 4.08 13.31
C GLU A 109 9.18 4.59 12.16
N MET A 110 10.43 4.13 12.09
CA MET A 110 11.34 4.43 10.99
C MET A 110 10.80 3.90 9.65
N SER A 111 10.34 2.64 9.61
CA SER A 111 9.74 2.04 8.41
C SER A 111 8.50 2.80 7.94
N SER A 112 7.64 3.18 8.90
CA SER A 112 6.43 3.96 8.62
C SER A 112 6.78 5.32 8.03
N THR A 113 7.77 6.01 8.60
CA THR A 113 8.21 7.33 8.14
C THR A 113 8.75 7.29 6.71
N LEU A 114 9.52 6.25 6.36
CA LEU A 114 10.10 6.08 5.02
C LEU A 114 9.05 5.84 3.92
N THR A 115 7.90 5.25 4.27
CA THR A 115 6.92 4.74 3.29
C THR A 115 5.56 5.39 3.40
N GLY A 116 5.43 6.40 4.26
CA GLY A 116 4.18 7.10 4.52
C GLY A 116 3.13 6.21 5.17
N GLY A 117 3.53 5.38 6.15
CA GLY A 117 2.59 4.63 6.98
C GLY A 117 2.61 3.12 6.79
N ASN A 118 3.47 2.53 5.96
CA ASN A 118 3.43 1.09 5.68
C ASN A 118 4.62 0.35 6.29
N VAL A 119 4.38 -0.84 6.82
CA VAL A 119 5.43 -1.67 7.41
C VAL A 119 5.16 -3.11 7.01
N ILE A 120 6.20 -3.83 6.61
CA ILE A 120 6.16 -5.28 6.42
C ILE A 120 7.04 -5.91 7.49
N VAL A 121 6.51 -6.89 8.20
CA VAL A 121 7.27 -7.73 9.13
C VAL A 121 7.40 -9.10 8.48
N ASP A 122 8.60 -9.40 8.01
CA ASP A 122 8.95 -10.66 7.39
C ASP A 122 9.42 -11.64 8.47
N VAL A 123 8.63 -12.70 8.69
CA VAL A 123 8.97 -13.76 9.65
C VAL A 123 9.81 -14.81 8.93
N ILE A 124 11.05 -15.01 9.37
CA ILE A 124 11.96 -15.95 8.70
C ILE A 124 11.44 -17.38 8.84
N GLY A 125 11.05 -17.97 7.72
CA GLY A 125 10.46 -19.31 7.66
C GLY A 125 8.96 -19.36 7.97
N GLY A 126 8.29 -18.20 8.03
CA GLY A 126 6.85 -18.07 8.21
C GLY A 126 6.23 -17.13 7.18
N ASP A 127 5.06 -16.58 7.52
CA ASP A 127 4.31 -15.65 6.68
C ASP A 127 4.73 -14.19 6.90
N GLU A 128 4.59 -13.37 5.85
CA GLU A 128 4.79 -11.93 5.94
C GLU A 128 3.55 -11.23 6.53
N LEU A 129 3.77 -10.38 7.53
CA LEU A 129 2.73 -9.58 8.15
C LEU A 129 2.78 -8.15 7.63
N LEU A 130 1.68 -7.69 7.05
CA LEU A 130 1.54 -6.36 6.47
C LEU A 130 0.78 -5.45 7.43
N PHE A 131 1.38 -4.32 7.80
CA PHE A 131 0.79 -3.32 8.67
C PHE A 131 0.69 -1.96 7.99
N SER A 132 -0.35 -1.20 8.37
CA SER A 132 -0.51 0.20 7.95
C SER A 132 -0.92 1.07 9.13
N GLN A 133 -0.22 2.18 9.31
CA GLN A 133 -0.58 3.27 10.22
C GLN A 133 -1.64 4.20 9.62
N ASN A 134 -1.90 4.06 8.33
CA ASN A 134 -2.97 4.75 7.64
C ASN A 134 -4.14 3.79 7.42
N PHE A 135 -5.34 4.33 7.16
CA PHE A 135 -6.46 3.53 6.65
C PHE A 135 -6.19 3.19 5.18
N ALA A 136 -5.11 2.47 4.91
CA ALA A 136 -4.65 2.13 3.58
C ALA A 136 -4.58 0.61 3.38
N CYS A 137 -5.00 0.15 2.22
CA CYS A 137 -4.69 -1.21 1.77
C CYS A 137 -3.18 -1.31 1.55
N PRO A 138 -2.47 -2.22 2.24
CA PRO A 138 -1.01 -2.34 2.12
C PRO A 138 -0.56 -2.81 0.73
N GLU A 139 -1.44 -3.45 -0.04
CA GLU A 139 -1.14 -4.00 -1.37
C GLU A 139 -1.48 -3.03 -2.50
N HIS A 140 -2.70 -2.50 -2.49
CA HIS A 140 -3.21 -1.67 -3.59
C HIS A 140 -3.06 -0.16 -3.36
N GLY A 141 -2.60 0.25 -2.17
CA GLY A 141 -2.48 1.66 -1.80
C GLY A 141 -3.81 2.41 -1.70
N ALA A 142 -4.94 1.68 -1.71
CA ALA A 142 -6.27 2.27 -1.53
C ALA A 142 -6.37 2.85 -0.12
N CYS A 143 -6.24 4.17 -0.01
CA CYS A 143 -6.44 4.92 1.22
C CYS A 143 -7.90 5.32 1.35
N ILE A 144 -8.45 5.11 2.53
CA ILE A 144 -9.73 5.65 2.97
C ILE A 144 -9.38 6.66 4.05
N ASP A 145 -9.96 7.87 4.00
CA ASP A 145 -9.78 8.83 5.09
C ASP A 145 -10.46 8.33 6.38
N GLU A 146 -10.25 9.02 7.50
CA GLU A 146 -10.90 8.62 8.74
C GLU A 146 -12.42 8.52 8.55
N LEU A 147 -12.96 7.33 8.80
CA LEU A 147 -14.37 7.03 8.59
C LEU A 147 -15.25 8.01 9.37
N SER A 148 -15.94 8.88 8.63
CA SER A 148 -16.93 9.81 9.17
C SER A 148 -18.29 9.57 8.52
N PRO A 149 -19.41 9.84 9.22
CA PRO A 149 -20.75 9.66 8.65
C PRO A 149 -20.98 10.40 7.33
N ARG A 150 -20.25 11.50 7.11
CA ARG A 150 -20.34 12.34 5.91
C ARG A 150 -19.88 11.62 4.64
N MET A 151 -18.97 10.64 4.75
CA MET A 151 -18.50 9.84 3.63
C MET A 151 -19.57 8.90 3.08
N PHE A 152 -20.63 8.62 3.85
CA PHE A 152 -21.75 7.78 3.42
C PHE A 152 -22.91 8.62 2.84
N SER A 153 -22.77 9.95 2.83
CA SER A 153 -23.77 10.84 2.26
C SER A 153 -23.43 11.11 0.80
N PHE A 154 -24.26 10.61 -0.12
CA PHE A 154 -24.19 10.94 -1.54
C PHE A 154 -24.52 12.41 -1.82
N ASN A 155 -25.16 13.10 -0.88
CA ASN A 155 -25.40 14.55 -0.94
C ASN A 155 -24.18 15.37 -0.51
N ASN A 156 -23.11 14.73 -0.04
CA ASN A 156 -21.88 15.38 0.37
C ASN A 156 -20.77 15.08 -0.64
N PRO A 157 -19.98 16.07 -1.11
CA PRO A 157 -18.83 15.84 -1.99
C PRO A 157 -17.87 14.74 -1.54
N PHE A 158 -17.73 14.52 -0.21
CA PHE A 158 -16.87 13.47 0.35
C PHE A 158 -17.41 12.05 0.15
N GLY A 159 -18.72 11.86 -0.02
CA GLY A 159 -19.35 10.55 -0.26
C GLY A 159 -19.96 10.40 -1.66
N ALA A 160 -20.02 11.50 -2.42
CA ALA A 160 -20.57 11.53 -3.76
C ALA A 160 -19.59 10.89 -4.76
N CYS A 161 -20.13 10.07 -5.67
CA CYS A 161 -19.35 9.58 -6.81
C CYS A 161 -18.88 10.79 -7.65
N PRO A 162 -17.59 10.90 -8.00
CA PRO A 162 -17.06 12.06 -8.74
C PRO A 162 -17.62 12.16 -10.16
N THR A 163 -18.10 11.05 -10.73
CA THR A 163 -18.62 11.01 -12.10
C THR A 163 -20.05 11.52 -12.20
N CYS A 164 -20.93 11.12 -11.29
CA CYS A 164 -22.34 11.54 -11.28
C CYS A 164 -22.67 12.54 -10.18
N THR A 165 -21.66 13.01 -9.45
CA THR A 165 -21.78 13.93 -8.29
C THR A 165 -22.85 13.51 -7.28
N GLY A 166 -23.00 12.20 -7.07
CA GLY A 166 -23.96 11.64 -6.12
C GLY A 166 -25.40 11.49 -6.65
N LEU A 167 -25.67 11.85 -7.90
CA LEU A 167 -27.00 11.72 -8.52
C LEU A 167 -27.38 10.27 -8.88
N GLY A 168 -26.38 9.39 -9.02
CA GLY A 168 -26.58 7.99 -9.44
C GLY A 168 -26.94 7.82 -10.93
N ILE A 169 -27.12 8.92 -11.66
CA ILE A 169 -27.43 8.94 -13.09
C ILE A 169 -26.46 9.89 -13.82
N PHE A 170 -26.18 9.60 -15.09
CA PHE A 170 -25.48 10.52 -15.99
C PHE A 170 -26.19 10.52 -17.34
N LEU A 171 -26.40 11.71 -17.91
CA LEU A 171 -27.01 11.85 -19.22
C LEU A 171 -25.97 11.51 -20.29
N LYS A 172 -26.26 10.47 -21.07
CA LYS A 172 -25.48 10.08 -22.24
C LYS A 172 -26.41 10.11 -23.44
N VAL A 173 -25.90 10.57 -24.58
CA VAL A 173 -26.66 10.52 -25.82
C VAL A 173 -26.83 9.06 -26.23
N ASP A 174 -28.08 8.63 -26.42
CA ASP A 174 -28.39 7.29 -26.91
C ASP A 174 -28.13 7.23 -28.42
N PRO A 175 -27.17 6.42 -28.91
CA PRO A 175 -26.89 6.31 -30.33
C PRO A 175 -28.10 5.88 -31.17
N ASN A 176 -29.07 5.17 -30.58
CA ASN A 176 -30.28 4.74 -31.28
C ASN A 176 -31.27 5.89 -31.53
N LEU A 177 -31.22 6.95 -30.72
CA LEU A 177 -31.99 8.17 -30.95
C LEU A 177 -31.33 9.07 -32.00
N ILE A 178 -30.00 8.97 -32.18
CA ILE A 178 -29.25 9.73 -33.19
C ILE A 178 -29.38 9.08 -34.58
N ILE A 179 -29.31 7.74 -34.64
CA ILE A 179 -29.40 6.98 -35.90
C ILE A 179 -30.59 6.00 -35.79
N PRO A 180 -31.82 6.47 -36.06
CA PRO A 180 -33.02 5.64 -35.96
C PRO A 180 -32.97 4.46 -36.94
N ASN A 181 -32.36 4.66 -38.12
CA ASN A 181 -32.25 3.66 -39.16
C ASN A 181 -30.79 3.41 -39.52
N LYS A 182 -30.18 2.41 -38.87
CA LYS A 182 -28.77 2.01 -39.08
C LYS A 182 -28.48 1.38 -40.46
N LYS A 183 -29.50 1.25 -41.33
CA LYS A 183 -29.37 0.64 -42.66
C LYS A 183 -29.26 1.66 -43.78
N LEU A 184 -29.49 2.94 -43.51
CA LEU A 184 -29.28 4.00 -44.51
C LEU A 184 -27.78 4.25 -44.67
N SER A 185 -27.36 4.57 -45.90
CA SER A 185 -26.01 5.06 -46.11
C SER A 185 -25.88 6.48 -45.53
N ILE A 186 -24.65 6.90 -45.18
CA ILE A 186 -24.39 8.25 -44.66
C ILE A 186 -24.90 9.36 -45.61
N ARG A 187 -25.02 9.08 -46.92
CA ARG A 187 -25.55 10.03 -47.91
C ARG A 187 -27.08 10.15 -47.88
N GLU A 188 -27.76 9.17 -47.31
CA GLU A 188 -29.22 9.09 -47.22
C GLU A 188 -29.75 9.41 -45.81
N GLY A 189 -28.85 9.49 -44.81
CA GLY A 189 -29.16 9.78 -43.41
C GLY A 189 -28.18 9.14 -42.45
#